data_AF-A0A847XMU6-F1
#
_entry.id   AF-A0A847XMU6-F1
#
_cell.length_a   1.000
_cell.length_b   1.000
_cell.length_c   1.000
_cell.angle_alpha   90.00
_cell.angle_beta   90.00
_cell.angle_gamma   90.00
#
_symmetry.space_group_name_H-M   'P 1'
#
loop_
_entity.id
_entity.type
_entity.pdbx_description
1 polymer ?
#
loop_
_entity_poly.entity_id
_entity_poly.type
_entity_poly.pdbx_seq_one_letter_code
_entity_poly.pdbx_strand_id
1 'polypeptide(L)'
;MDIWHNIKKTFGKANSLSRLIYINAIVFLVFLVFEIISFLFNNPDIEAAVLHLFAIPASLKTLLVRPWTLITYMFTHKDIWHILFNMLWLYWFGKIFLDYLDQRKLVAIYFLGGISGAIVYVLSFNI
;
A
#
# COMPACT_ATOMS: atom_id res chain seq x y z
N MET A 1 8.90 19.63 -24.60
CA MET A 1 8.52 19.65 -23.16
C MET A 1 8.78 18.27 -22.61
N ASP A 2 9.76 18.15 -21.73
CA ASP A 2 10.29 16.86 -21.31
C ASP A 2 9.43 16.29 -20.17
N ILE A 3 8.67 15.23 -20.46
CA ILE A 3 7.71 14.61 -19.53
C ILE A 3 8.40 14.22 -18.22
N TRP A 4 9.65 13.76 -18.32
CA TRP A 4 10.49 13.39 -17.19
C TRP A 4 10.78 14.56 -16.24
N HIS A 5 11.04 15.75 -16.78
CA HIS A 5 11.32 16.94 -15.99
C HIS A 5 10.08 17.40 -15.21
N ASN A 6 8.90 17.34 -15.84
CA ASN A 6 7.64 17.69 -15.20
C ASN A 6 7.26 16.72 -14.08
N ILE A 7 7.45 15.41 -14.27
CA ILE A 7 7.22 14.40 -13.22
C ILE A 7 8.12 14.68 -12.01
N LYS A 8 9.42 14.90 -12.23
CA LYS A 8 10.35 15.23 -11.13
C LYS A 8 9.97 16.51 -10.39
N LYS A 9 9.57 17.56 -11.12
CA LYS A 9 9.17 18.85 -10.53
C LYS A 9 7.89 18.73 -9.70
N THR A 10 6.91 17.96 -10.17
CA THR A 10 5.67 17.68 -9.43
C THR A 10 5.95 16.85 -8.18
N PHE A 11 6.78 15.81 -8.25
CA PHE A 11 7.19 15.02 -7.08
C PHE A 11 8.02 15.83 -6.07
N GLY A 12 8.86 16.76 -6.56
CA GLY A 12 9.64 17.66 -5.72
C GLY A 12 8.78 18.65 -4.92
N LYS A 13 7.61 19.05 -5.45
CA LYS A 13 6.64 19.92 -4.78
C LYS A 13 5.52 19.16 -4.04
N ALA A 14 5.40 17.85 -4.26
CA ALA A 14 4.41 17.01 -3.62
C ALA A 14 4.70 16.88 -2.12
N ASN A 15 3.68 17.17 -1.30
CA ASN A 15 3.72 16.91 0.14
C ASN A 15 3.71 15.39 0.41
N SER A 16 4.04 14.98 1.63
CA SER A 16 4.05 13.55 2.00
C SER A 16 2.73 12.82 1.70
N LEU A 17 1.58 13.51 1.79
CA LEU A 17 0.29 12.95 1.45
C LEU A 17 0.21 12.50 -0.01
N SER A 18 0.51 13.42 -0.95
CA SER A 18 0.50 13.10 -2.38
C SER A 18 1.50 12.00 -2.72
N ARG A 19 2.67 11.96 -2.04
CA ARG A 19 3.67 10.89 -2.23
C ARG A 19 3.13 9.53 -1.81
N LEU A 20 2.46 9.43 -0.66
CA LEU A 20 1.84 8.17 -0.20
C LEU A 20 0.77 7.69 -1.19
N ILE A 21 -0.05 8.60 -1.72
CA ILE A 21 -1.06 8.26 -2.74
C ILE A 21 -0.39 7.74 -4.01
N TYR A 22 0.65 8.42 -4.50
CA TYR A 22 1.37 7.97 -5.71
C TYR A 22 2.05 6.62 -5.51
N ILE A 23 2.65 6.37 -4.35
CA ILE A 23 3.27 5.07 -4.03
C ILE A 23 2.20 3.97 -4.06
N ASN A 24 1.07 4.15 -3.38
CA ASN A 24 -0.03 3.17 -3.39
C ASN A 24 -0.57 2.92 -4.81
N ALA A 25 -0.76 3.99 -5.60
CA ALA A 25 -1.22 3.88 -6.98
C ALA A 25 -0.22 3.12 -7.86
N ILE A 26 1.09 3.41 -7.75
CA ILE A 26 2.14 2.71 -8.52
C ILE A 26 2.20 1.24 -8.12
N VAL A 27 2.15 0.94 -6.82
CA VAL A 27 2.15 -0.45 -6.33
C VAL A 27 0.94 -1.18 -6.90
N PHE A 28 -0.25 -0.61 -6.83
CA PHE A 28 -1.45 -1.20 -7.40
C PHE A 28 -1.35 -1.46 -8.92
N LEU A 29 -0.79 -0.52 -9.68
CA LEU A 29 -0.55 -0.74 -11.11
C LEU A 29 0.40 -1.92 -11.37
N VAL A 30 1.40 -2.14 -10.51
CA VAL A 30 2.28 -3.32 -10.62
C VAL A 30 1.50 -4.61 -10.35
N PHE A 31 0.64 -4.65 -9.33
CA PHE A 31 -0.23 -5.81 -9.08
C PHE A 31 -1.21 -6.07 -10.24
N LEU A 32 -1.77 -5.01 -10.83
CA LEU A 32 -2.63 -5.10 -12.00
C LEU A 32 -1.91 -5.73 -13.21
N VAL A 33 -0.62 -5.44 -13.40
CA VAL A 33 0.19 -6.11 -14.44
C VAL A 33 0.29 -7.61 -14.18
N PHE A 34 0.49 -8.04 -12.94
CA PHE A 34 0.53 -9.46 -12.59
C PHE A 34 -0.85 -10.14 -12.79
N GLU A 35 -1.94 -9.44 -12.47
CA GLU A 35 -3.30 -9.92 -12.71
C GLU A 35 -3.57 -10.10 -14.21
N ILE A 36 -3.17 -9.13 -15.05
CA ILE A 36 -3.27 -9.23 -16.51
C ILE A 36 -2.44 -10.41 -17.04
N ILE A 37 -1.22 -10.60 -16.53
CA ILE A 37 -0.38 -11.76 -16.90
C ILE A 37 -1.09 -13.07 -16.50
N SER A 38 -1.56 -13.18 -15.26
CA SER A 38 -2.32 -14.33 -14.76
C SER A 38 -3.49 -14.69 -15.68
N PHE A 39 -4.27 -13.68 -16.09
CA PHE A 39 -5.38 -13.83 -17.03
C PHE A 39 -4.94 -14.28 -18.43
N LEU A 40 -3.90 -13.66 -19.00
CA LEU A 40 -3.41 -14.00 -20.34
C LEU A 40 -2.88 -15.43 -20.44
N PHE A 41 -2.25 -15.94 -19.39
CA PHE A 41 -1.75 -17.31 -19.32
C PHE A 41 -2.79 -18.32 -18.78
N ASN A 42 -4.00 -17.86 -18.42
CA ASN A 42 -5.03 -18.66 -17.77
C ASN A 42 -4.48 -19.43 -16.54
N ASN A 43 -3.58 -18.80 -15.79
CA ASN A 43 -2.88 -19.41 -14.67
C ASN A 43 -3.07 -18.57 -13.39
N PRO A 44 -4.10 -18.87 -12.59
CA PRO A 44 -4.43 -18.11 -11.37
C PRO A 44 -3.34 -18.20 -10.29
N ASP A 45 -2.43 -19.18 -10.38
CA ASP A 45 -1.36 -19.36 -9.40
C ASP A 45 -0.36 -18.21 -9.42
N ILE A 46 -0.22 -17.50 -10.55
CA ILE A 46 0.67 -16.34 -10.68
C ILE A 46 0.21 -15.21 -9.75
N GLU A 47 -1.06 -14.84 -9.84
CA GLU A 47 -1.65 -13.80 -8.98
C GLU A 47 -1.63 -14.24 -7.51
N ALA A 48 -2.02 -15.49 -7.24
CA ALA A 48 -2.04 -16.03 -5.88
C ALA A 48 -0.64 -16.04 -5.24
N ALA A 49 0.40 -16.40 -5.99
CA ALA A 49 1.78 -16.40 -5.51
C ALA A 49 2.27 -14.98 -5.18
N VAL A 50 1.95 -14.01 -6.04
CA VAL A 50 2.29 -12.59 -5.82
C VAL A 50 1.57 -12.06 -4.58
N LEU A 51 0.25 -12.26 -4.48
CA LEU A 51 -0.52 -11.85 -3.30
C LEU A 51 0.01 -12.51 -2.02
N HIS A 52 0.30 -13.81 -2.05
CA HIS A 52 0.83 -14.53 -0.89
C HIS A 52 2.21 -14.03 -0.43
N LEU A 53 3.00 -13.44 -1.33
CA LEU A 53 4.32 -12.90 -0.99
C LEU A 53 4.24 -11.56 -0.26
N PHE A 54 3.21 -10.75 -0.54
CA PHE A 54 3.08 -9.38 -0.06
C PHE A 54 1.99 -9.17 0.99
N ALA A 55 0.98 -10.04 1.05
CA ALA A 55 -0.07 -10.03 2.06
C ALA A 55 0.46 -10.51 3.42
N ILE A 56 -0.11 -9.98 4.49
CA ILE A 56 0.23 -10.39 5.86
C ILE A 56 -0.32 -11.79 6.15
N PRO A 57 0.50 -12.75 6.59
CA PRO A 57 0.01 -14.07 6.98
C PRO A 57 -0.63 -14.02 8.37
N ALA A 58 -1.70 -14.79 8.57
CA ALA A 58 -2.33 -14.94 9.89
C ALA A 58 -1.45 -15.72 10.88
N SER A 59 -0.66 -16.69 10.41
CA SER A 59 0.22 -17.50 11.26
C SER A 59 1.47 -16.74 11.67
N LEU A 60 1.74 -16.69 12.98
CA LEU A 60 2.91 -16.04 13.54
C LEU A 60 4.22 -16.70 13.07
N LYS A 61 4.21 -18.02 12.84
CA LYS A 61 5.36 -18.75 12.29
C LYS A 61 5.69 -18.29 10.87
N THR A 62 4.68 -18.11 10.02
CA THR A 62 4.87 -17.65 8.64
C THR A 62 5.30 -16.18 8.61
N LEU A 63 4.81 -15.36 9.54
CA LEU A 63 5.22 -13.96 9.69
C LEU A 63 6.72 -13.84 10.00
N LEU A 64 7.27 -14.71 10.86
CA LEU A 64 8.71 -14.73 11.17
C LEU A 64 9.58 -15.03 9.95
N VAL A 65 9.08 -15.82 9.00
CA VAL A 65 9.76 -16.12 7.73
C VAL A 65 9.61 -14.97 6.73
N ARG A 66 8.51 -14.20 6.81
CA ARG A 66 8.19 -13.11 5.88
C ARG A 66 7.93 -11.78 6.61
N PRO A 67 8.91 -11.23 7.35
CA PRO A 67 8.70 -10.05 8.19
C PRO A 67 8.36 -8.79 7.38
N TRP A 68 8.77 -8.71 6.10
CA TRP A 68 8.43 -7.61 5.21
C TRP A 68 6.92 -7.45 5.00
N THR A 69 6.14 -8.52 5.20
CA THR A 69 4.68 -8.48 5.06
C THR A 69 3.99 -7.56 6.06
N LEU A 70 4.67 -7.14 7.13
CA LEU A 70 4.20 -6.09 8.05
C LEU A 70 4.13 -4.70 7.39
N ILE A 71 4.87 -4.49 6.30
CA ILE A 71 4.91 -3.21 5.59
C ILE A 71 4.25 -3.35 4.22
N THR A 72 4.56 -4.41 3.48
CA THR A 72 4.10 -4.54 2.09
C THR A 72 2.58 -4.63 1.98
N TYR A 73 1.93 -5.29 2.94
CA TYR A 73 0.48 -5.43 2.94
C TYR A 73 -0.25 -4.07 3.00
N MET A 74 0.39 -3.04 3.59
CA MET A 74 -0.16 -1.69 3.68
C MET A 74 -0.35 -1.02 2.32
N PHE A 75 0.36 -1.51 1.30
CA PHE A 75 0.32 -0.98 -0.06
C PHE A 75 -0.36 -1.94 -1.04
N THR A 76 -0.57 -3.20 -0.65
CA THR A 76 -1.21 -4.23 -1.49
C THR A 76 -2.73 -4.07 -1.46
N HIS A 77 -3.33 -3.82 -2.62
CA HIS A 77 -4.77 -3.68 -2.79
C HIS A 77 -5.25 -4.66 -3.86
N LYS A 78 -6.33 -5.38 -3.58
CA LYS A 78 -6.85 -6.42 -4.49
C LYS A 78 -7.76 -5.85 -5.58
N ASP A 79 -8.58 -4.86 -5.24
CA ASP A 79 -9.66 -4.39 -6.13
C ASP A 79 -9.55 -2.89 -6.39
N ILE A 80 -9.97 -2.46 -7.58
CA ILE A 80 -9.99 -1.04 -8.00
C ILE A 80 -10.80 -0.18 -7.02
N TRP A 81 -11.98 -0.67 -6.60
CA TRP A 81 -12.82 0.05 -5.65
C TRP A 81 -12.17 0.16 -4.26
N HIS A 82 -11.46 -0.88 -3.82
CA HIS A 82 -10.73 -0.86 -2.55
C HIS A 82 -9.65 0.22 -2.55
N ILE A 83 -8.80 0.29 -3.57
CA ILE A 83 -7.77 1.34 -3.62
C ILE A 83 -8.39 2.72 -3.80
N LEU A 84 -9.44 2.87 -4.61
CA LEU A 84 -10.09 4.16 -4.84
C LEU A 84 -10.55 4.78 -3.52
N PHE A 85 -11.31 4.03 -2.72
CA PHE A 85 -11.82 4.55 -1.46
C PHE A 85 -10.70 4.75 -0.42
N ASN A 86 -9.70 3.87 -0.36
CA ASN A 86 -8.54 4.09 0.50
C ASN A 86 -7.81 5.39 0.17
N MET A 87 -7.61 5.69 -1.12
CA MET A 87 -6.93 6.92 -1.54
C MET A 87 -7.79 8.16 -1.31
N LEU A 88 -9.12 8.08 -1.47
CA LEU A 88 -10.03 9.18 -1.14
C LEU A 88 -10.00 9.49 0.37
N TRP A 89 -10.08 8.46 1.21
CA TRP A 89 -9.98 8.63 2.66
C TRP A 89 -8.62 9.20 3.07
N LEU A 90 -7.53 8.64 2.53
CA LEU A 90 -6.19 9.13 2.80
C LEU A 90 -6.05 10.60 2.37
N TYR A 91 -6.61 10.98 1.22
CA TYR A 91 -6.58 12.35 0.73
C TYR A 91 -7.36 13.31 1.64
N TRP A 92 -8.62 13.01 1.97
CA TRP A 92 -9.44 13.91 2.78
C TRP A 92 -8.93 14.02 4.21
N PHE A 93 -8.71 12.89 4.89
CA PHE A 93 -8.18 12.91 6.25
C PHE A 93 -6.76 13.41 6.30
N GLY A 94 -5.93 13.07 5.31
CA GLY A 94 -4.56 13.55 5.24
C GLY A 94 -4.50 15.06 5.02
N LYS A 95 -5.42 15.64 4.24
CA LYS A 95 -5.49 17.10 4.06
C LYS A 95 -5.87 17.78 5.37
N ILE A 96 -6.95 17.33 6.02
CA ILE A 96 -7.36 17.83 7.34
C ILE A 96 -6.21 17.70 8.33
N PHE A 97 -5.54 16.55 8.37
CA PHE A 97 -4.39 16.31 9.24
C PHE A 97 -3.27 17.32 9.00
N LEU A 98 -2.92 17.59 7.73
CA LEU A 98 -1.87 18.53 7.36
C LEU A 98 -2.23 20.00 7.61
N ASP A 99 -3.51 20.33 7.75
CA ASP A 99 -3.96 21.66 8.16
C ASP A 99 -3.64 21.95 9.64
N TYR A 100 -3.51 20.90 10.47
CA TYR A 100 -3.22 21.01 11.91
C TYR A 100 -1.83 20.50 12.31
N LEU A 101 -1.23 19.60 11.53
CA LEU A 101 0.00 18.89 11.85
C LEU A 101 0.95 18.84 10.65
N ASP A 102 2.19 18.39 10.87
CA ASP A 102 3.22 18.40 9.85
C ASP A 102 3.29 17.09 9.05
N GLN A 103 3.98 17.17 7.92
CA GLN A 103 4.12 16.07 6.96
C GLN A 103 4.84 14.84 7.52
N ARG A 104 5.72 15.00 8.53
CA ARG A 104 6.44 13.85 9.12
C ARG A 104 5.51 13.03 10.00
N LYS A 105 4.65 13.69 10.79
CA LYS A 105 3.65 13.01 11.63
C LYS A 105 2.64 12.24 10.80
N LEU A 106 2.23 12.76 9.64
CA LEU A 106 1.33 12.03 8.73
C LEU A 106 1.93 10.68 8.32
N VAL A 107 3.19 10.67 7.91
CA VAL A 107 3.90 9.44 7.52
C VAL A 107 4.06 8.49 8.71
N ALA A 108 4.41 9.04 9.88
CA ALA A 108 4.52 8.23 11.10
C ALA A 108 3.21 7.54 11.46
N ILE A 109 2.07 8.24 11.40
CA ILE A 109 0.76 7.66 11.68
C ILE A 109 0.36 6.64 10.62
N TYR A 110 0.67 6.88 9.35
CA TYR A 110 0.44 5.89 8.30
C TYR A 110 1.12 4.56 8.64
N PHE A 111 2.42 4.59 8.96
CA PHE A 111 3.18 3.38 9.29
C PHE A 111 2.79 2.76 10.64
N LEU A 112 2.66 3.56 11.69
CA LEU A 112 2.28 3.07 13.02
C LEU A 112 0.86 2.49 13.01
N GLY A 113 -0.07 3.13 12.32
CA GLY A 113 -1.44 2.65 12.17
C GLY A 113 -1.50 1.32 11.42
N GLY A 114 -0.77 1.21 10.30
CA GLY A 114 -0.63 -0.08 9.60
C GLY A 114 -0.02 -1.14 10.50
N ILE A 115 1.19 -0.95 11.00
CA ILE A 115 1.87 -1.95 11.85
C ILE A 115 1.00 -2.37 13.04
N SER A 116 0.31 -1.43 13.69
CA SER A 116 -0.61 -1.75 14.79
C SER A 116 -1.78 -2.62 14.32
N GLY A 117 -2.39 -2.30 13.18
CA GLY A 117 -3.45 -3.12 12.57
C GLY A 117 -2.97 -4.52 12.19
N ALA A 118 -1.76 -4.64 11.62
CA ALA A 118 -1.12 -5.91 11.33
C ALA A 118 -0.90 -6.77 12.59
N ILE A 119 -0.38 -6.17 13.67
CA ILE A 119 -0.17 -6.86 14.94
C ILE A 119 -1.51 -7.33 15.51
N VAL A 120 -2.52 -6.47 15.56
CA VAL A 120 -3.86 -6.82 16.06
C VAL A 120 -4.47 -7.95 15.23
N TYR A 121 -4.37 -7.88 13.90
CA TYR A 121 -4.80 -8.94 13.00
C TYR A 121 -4.14 -10.28 13.37
N VAL A 122 -2.81 -10.35 13.36
CA VAL A 122 -2.08 -11.59 13.66
C VAL A 122 -2.43 -12.13 15.05
N LEU A 123 -2.45 -11.28 16.08
CA LEU A 123 -2.81 -11.71 17.43
C LEU A 123 -4.23 -12.29 17.49
N SER A 124 -5.19 -11.67 16.79
CA SER A 124 -6.59 -12.13 16.80
C SER A 124 -6.78 -13.53 16.22
N PHE A 125 -5.87 -13.97 15.33
CA PHE A 125 -5.90 -15.31 14.72
C PHE A 125 -5.03 -16.34 15.46
N ASN A 126 -4.31 -15.96 16.53
CA ASN A 126 -3.44 -16.87 17.30
C ASN A 126 -3.78 -16.92 18.80
N ILE A 127 -4.87 -16.27 19.25
CA ILE A 127 -5.46 -16.42 20.60
C ILE A 127 -6.67 -17.36 20.48
#